data_AF-A0A7V9C1T0-F1
#
_entry.id   AF-A0A7V9C1T0-F1
#
_cell.length_a   1.000
_cell.length_b   1.000
_cell.length_c   1.000
_cell.angle_alpha   90.00
_cell.angle_beta   90.00
_cell.angle_gamma   90.00
#
_symmetry.space_group_name_H-M   'P 1'
#
loop_
_entity.id
_entity.type
_entity.pdbx_description
1 polymer ?
#
loop_
_entity_poly.entity_id
_entity_poly.type
_entity_poly.pdbx_seq_one_letter_code
_entity_poly.pdbx_strand_id
1 'polypeptide(L)'
;MSETAARLEPEGSGLLERRFKFAANGTTIGRDTMAGITTFIVMSYIIFVNPQILSFSGVEGLEAIGLPFNQVLAATCLVAGVMTIVMGLYTNRAYAIAPGLGLNAVVAFSLVAGEGLSFPAAMGLVVVEGIAVTILVLTGTREKIMDAIPLDLKKA
;
A
#
# COMPACT_ATOMS: atom_id res chain seq x y z
N MET A 1 37.37 -2.44 28.93
CA MET A 1 36.35 -3.39 29.42
C MET A 1 35.72 -2.80 30.68
N SER A 2 34.73 -1.92 30.53
CA SER A 2 33.66 -1.67 31.52
C SER A 2 32.73 -0.59 30.96
N GLU A 3 31.42 -0.76 31.16
CA GLU A 3 30.36 0.28 31.11
C GLU A 3 30.22 1.03 29.77
N THR A 4 29.32 0.66 28.86
CA THR A 4 27.93 1.16 28.89
C THR A 4 27.09 0.28 27.95
N ALA A 5 26.84 -0.96 28.34
CA ALA A 5 25.66 -1.66 27.85
C ALA A 5 24.48 -1.04 28.60
N ALA A 6 23.94 0.06 28.06
CA ALA A 6 22.71 0.65 28.53
C ALA A 6 21.64 -0.45 28.53
N ARG A 7 21.40 -1.00 29.71
CA ARG A 7 20.25 -1.85 29.98
C ARG A 7 19.05 -1.01 29.57
N LEU A 8 18.40 -1.39 28.48
CA LEU A 8 17.03 -0.99 28.21
C LEU A 8 16.22 -1.61 29.34
N GLU A 9 16.11 -0.89 30.45
CA GLU A 9 15.17 -1.24 31.50
C GLU A 9 13.79 -1.32 30.86
N PRO A 10 12.98 -2.36 31.17
CA PRO A 10 11.66 -2.49 30.59
C PRO A 10 10.79 -1.37 31.16
N GLU A 11 10.73 -0.23 30.45
CA GLU A 11 9.80 0.84 30.76
C GLU A 11 8.37 0.31 30.58
N GLY A 12 7.77 -0.07 31.71
CA GLY A 12 6.34 -0.31 31.83
C GLY A 12 5.82 -1.53 31.07
N SER A 13 5.26 -2.49 31.80
CA SER A 13 4.38 -3.53 31.28
C SER A 13 3.04 -2.95 30.77
N GLY A 14 3.11 -2.00 29.83
CA GLY A 14 1.95 -1.42 29.17
C GLY A 14 1.33 -2.40 28.17
N LEU A 15 0.02 -2.28 27.94
CA LEU A 15 -0.71 -3.09 26.95
C LEU A 15 -0.07 -3.03 25.54
N LEU A 16 0.58 -1.91 25.21
CA LEU A 16 1.29 -1.71 23.94
C LEU A 16 2.55 -2.57 23.83
N GLU A 17 3.37 -2.68 24.87
CA GLU A 17 4.54 -3.56 24.86
C GLU A 17 4.13 -5.04 24.74
N ARG A 18 3.04 -5.43 25.42
CA ARG A 18 2.52 -6.81 25.32
C ARG A 18 2.04 -7.16 23.90
N ARG A 19 1.49 -6.19 23.17
CA ARG A 19 0.96 -6.40 21.82
C ARG A 19 2.05 -6.29 20.77
N PHE A 20 2.80 -5.18 20.76
CA PHE A 20 3.76 -4.84 19.71
C PHE A 20 5.17 -5.38 19.96
N LYS A 21 5.49 -5.77 21.20
CA LYS A 21 6.78 -6.38 21.59
C LYS A 21 7.97 -5.54 21.14
N PHE A 22 7.97 -4.24 21.48
CA PHE A 22 8.98 -3.30 20.97
C PHE A 22 10.39 -3.72 21.41
N ALA A 23 10.54 -4.21 22.65
CA ALA A 23 11.83 -4.70 23.15
C ALA A 23 12.32 -5.94 22.36
N ALA A 24 11.43 -6.88 22.05
CA ALA A 24 11.79 -8.08 21.26
C ALA A 24 12.12 -7.75 19.80
N ASN A 25 11.52 -6.68 19.27
CA ASN A 25 11.77 -6.18 17.92
C ASN A 25 12.95 -5.18 17.86
N GLY A 26 13.59 -4.86 18.99
CA GLY A 26 14.71 -3.92 19.05
C GLY A 26 14.36 -2.49 18.66
N THR A 27 13.10 -2.07 18.89
CA THR A 27 12.61 -0.73 18.54
C THR A 27 11.97 -0.03 19.73
N THR A 28 11.62 1.25 19.57
CA THR A 28 10.94 2.08 20.58
C THR A 28 9.76 2.81 19.95
N ILE A 29 8.80 3.23 20.78
CA ILE A 29 7.63 3.99 20.30
C ILE A 29 8.02 5.23 19.50
N GLY A 30 9.06 5.96 19.93
CA GLY A 30 9.56 7.14 19.22
C GLY A 30 10.16 6.79 17.86
N ARG A 31 10.94 5.70 17.79
CA ARG A 31 11.55 5.23 16.54
C ARG A 31 10.49 4.78 15.53
N ASP A 32 9.51 4.00 15.97
CA ASP A 32 8.44 3.51 15.11
C ASP A 32 7.52 4.64 14.63
N THR A 33 7.23 5.62 15.51
CA THR A 33 6.45 6.81 15.14
C THR A 33 7.17 7.63 14.07
N MET A 34 8.47 7.90 14.26
CA MET A 34 9.27 8.62 13.27
C MET A 34 9.37 7.87 11.95
N ALA A 35 9.55 6.55 11.98
CA ALA A 35 9.54 5.72 10.78
C ALA A 35 8.21 5.82 10.03
N GLY A 36 7.09 5.76 10.75
CA GLY A 36 5.74 5.94 10.17
C GLY A 36 5.56 7.31 9.52
N ILE A 37 6.00 8.39 10.18
CA ILE A 37 5.94 9.75 9.62
C ILE A 37 6.80 9.84 8.35
N THR A 38 8.02 9.30 8.37
CA THR A 38 8.89 9.29 7.18
C THR A 38 8.22 8.55 6.03
N THR A 39 7.66 7.37 6.27
CA THR A 39 6.93 6.61 5.26
C THR A 39 5.72 7.38 4.73
N PHE A 40 4.94 8.02 5.61
CA PHE A 40 3.81 8.86 5.21
C PHE A 40 4.24 9.99 4.28
N ILE A 41 5.30 10.72 4.63
CA ILE A 41 5.80 11.83 3.81
C ILE A 41 6.24 11.32 2.43
N VAL A 42 7.01 10.23 2.38
CA VAL A 42 7.47 9.62 1.11
C VAL A 42 6.29 9.20 0.23
N MET A 43 5.21 8.70 0.82
CA MET A 43 4.02 8.25 0.09
C MET A 43 2.98 9.35 -0.15
N SER A 44 3.12 10.52 0.50
CA SER A 44 2.10 11.59 0.50
C SER A 44 1.80 12.14 -0.89
N TYR A 45 2.72 12.02 -1.84
CA TYR A 45 2.48 12.40 -3.24
C TYR A 45 1.27 11.68 -3.85
N ILE A 46 0.93 10.46 -3.38
CA ILE A 46 -0.23 9.68 -3.81
C ILE A 46 -1.54 10.44 -3.57
N ILE A 47 -1.60 11.29 -2.54
CA ILE A 47 -2.76 12.10 -2.17
C ILE A 47 -3.19 13.01 -3.34
N PHE A 48 -2.23 13.46 -4.15
CA PHE A 48 -2.50 14.33 -5.31
C PHE A 48 -2.45 13.55 -6.62
N VAL A 49 -1.46 12.67 -6.78
CA VAL A 49 -1.23 11.97 -8.05
C VAL A 49 -2.35 10.98 -8.37
N ASN A 50 -2.89 10.25 -7.38
CA ASN A 50 -3.95 9.29 -7.65
C ASN A 50 -5.26 9.97 -8.13
N PRO A 51 -5.75 11.03 -7.46
CA PRO A 51 -6.86 11.82 -7.99
C PRO A 51 -6.58 12.45 -9.35
N GLN A 52 -5.35 12.93 -9.63
CA GLN A 52 -5.01 13.47 -10.94
C GLN A 52 -5.18 12.43 -12.05
N ILE A 53 -4.70 11.20 -11.83
CA ILE A 53 -4.81 10.09 -12.79
C ILE A 53 -6.29 9.74 -13.04
N LEU A 54 -7.06 9.51 -11.97
CA LEU A 54 -8.45 9.04 -12.07
C LEU A 54 -9.44 10.13 -12.49
N SER A 55 -9.10 11.40 -12.29
CA SER A 55 -9.91 12.55 -12.72
C SER A 55 -9.50 13.08 -14.09
N PHE A 56 -8.45 12.51 -14.71
CA PHE A 56 -7.81 13.05 -15.91
C PHE A 56 -7.46 14.54 -15.80
N SER A 57 -7.11 14.99 -14.59
CA SER A 57 -6.84 16.40 -14.32
C SER A 57 -5.61 16.86 -15.09
N GLY A 58 -5.78 17.84 -15.99
CA GLY A 58 -4.70 18.33 -16.85
C GLY A 58 -4.47 17.49 -18.10
N VAL A 59 -5.41 16.63 -18.48
CA VAL A 59 -5.40 15.88 -19.74
C VAL A 59 -6.50 16.43 -20.66
N GLU A 60 -6.10 17.19 -21.67
CA GLU A 60 -7.04 17.81 -22.61
C GLU A 60 -7.95 16.76 -23.28
N GLY A 61 -9.26 17.02 -23.25
CA GLY A 61 -10.28 16.18 -23.90
C GLY A 61 -10.80 15.01 -23.05
N LEU A 62 -10.20 14.69 -21.89
CA LEU A 62 -10.64 13.57 -21.04
C LEU A 62 -11.24 13.99 -19.69
N GLU A 63 -11.19 15.27 -19.34
CA GLU A 63 -11.69 15.79 -18.05
C GLU A 63 -13.18 15.48 -17.82
N ALA A 64 -13.98 15.45 -18.89
CA ALA A 64 -15.42 15.20 -18.81
C ALA A 64 -15.79 13.76 -18.42
N ILE A 65 -14.90 12.80 -18.67
CA ILE A 65 -15.11 11.39 -18.31
C ILE A 65 -14.46 11.04 -16.96
N GLY A 66 -13.62 11.92 -16.41
CA GLY A 66 -12.90 11.72 -15.16
C GLY A 66 -13.79 11.68 -13.92
N LEU A 67 -13.31 11.00 -12.88
CA LEU A 67 -13.97 11.02 -11.57
C LEU A 67 -13.82 12.38 -10.86
N PRO A 68 -14.71 12.73 -9.92
CA PRO A 68 -14.58 13.97 -9.18
C PRO A 68 -13.35 13.96 -8.24
N PHE A 69 -12.40 14.86 -8.50
CA PHE A 69 -11.10 14.93 -7.81
C PHE A 69 -11.20 14.84 -6.27
N ASN A 70 -12.02 15.70 -5.66
CA ASN A 70 -12.14 15.76 -4.20
C ASN A 70 -12.72 14.48 -3.60
N GLN A 71 -13.61 13.80 -4.33
CA GLN A 71 -14.19 12.54 -3.87
C GLN A 71 -13.17 11.40 -3.94
N VAL A 72 -12.40 11.33 -5.04
CA VAL A 72 -11.33 10.34 -5.20
C VAL A 72 -10.23 10.55 -4.16
N LEU A 73 -9.84 11.80 -3.90
CA LEU A 73 -8.88 12.15 -2.86
C LEU A 73 -9.33 11.65 -1.49
N ALA A 74 -10.54 12.04 -1.07
CA ALA A 74 -11.10 11.66 0.23
C ALA A 74 -11.21 10.14 0.36
N ALA A 75 -11.73 9.45 -0.67
CA ALA A 75 -11.86 8.00 -0.67
C ALA A 75 -10.49 7.30 -0.60
N THR A 76 -9.50 7.78 -1.36
CA THR A 76 -8.14 7.20 -1.37
C THR A 76 -7.49 7.32 0.00
N CYS A 77 -7.50 8.51 0.60
CA CYS A 77 -6.91 8.77 1.91
C CYS A 77 -7.60 7.94 3.01
N LEU A 78 -8.94 7.88 2.96
CA LEU A 78 -9.72 7.11 3.93
C LEU A 78 -9.41 5.61 3.83
N VAL A 79 -9.48 5.03 2.63
CA VAL A 79 -9.26 3.59 2.43
C VAL A 79 -7.82 3.21 2.73
N ALA A 80 -6.83 3.98 2.25
CA ALA A 80 -5.42 3.72 2.52
C ALA A 80 -5.10 3.80 4.02
N GLY A 81 -5.64 4.80 4.73
CA GLY A 81 -5.48 4.95 6.17
C GLY A 81 -6.10 3.78 6.95
N VAL A 82 -7.35 3.44 6.65
CA VAL A 82 -8.05 2.32 7.31
C VAL A 82 -7.34 0.99 7.05
N MET A 83 -6.96 0.70 5.80
CA MET A 83 -6.27 -0.55 5.46
C MET A 83 -4.89 -0.64 6.09
N THR A 84 -4.13 0.47 6.13
CA THR A 84 -2.84 0.53 6.82
C THR A 84 -2.99 0.24 8.32
N ILE A 85 -4.01 0.82 8.98
CA ILE A 85 -4.29 0.57 10.40
C ILE A 85 -4.67 -0.90 10.62
N VAL A 86 -5.62 -1.42 9.84
CA VAL A 86 -6.09 -2.81 9.97
C VAL A 86 -4.94 -3.78 9.77
N MET A 87 -4.12 -3.58 8.74
CA MET A 87 -2.96 -4.42 8.46
C MET A 87 -1.92 -4.35 9.58
N GLY A 88 -1.64 -3.14 10.10
CA GLY A 88 -0.72 -2.94 11.21
C GLY A 88 -1.17 -3.65 12.49
N LEU A 89 -2.46 -3.56 12.82
CA LEU A 89 -3.05 -4.24 13.97
C LEU A 89 -3.11 -5.76 13.79
N TYR A 90 -3.47 -6.23 12.59
CA TYR A 90 -3.59 -7.66 12.29
C TYR A 90 -2.24 -8.36 12.30
N THR A 91 -1.25 -7.80 11.59
CA THR A 91 0.08 -8.41 11.44
C THR A 91 1.04 -8.05 12.56
N ASN A 92 0.71 -7.05 13.38
CA ASN A 92 1.60 -6.50 14.40
C ASN A 92 2.94 -6.02 13.83
N ARG A 93 2.90 -5.50 12.59
CA ARG A 93 4.06 -5.00 11.84
C ARG A 93 3.70 -3.72 11.11
N ALA A 94 4.69 -2.85 10.92
CA ALA A 94 4.52 -1.62 10.17
C ALA A 94 4.45 -1.91 8.65
N TYR A 95 3.23 -2.05 8.12
CA TYR A 95 2.97 -2.14 6.69
C TYR A 95 2.09 -0.98 6.23
N ALA A 96 2.62 -0.11 5.39
CA ALA A 96 1.86 0.93 4.73
C ALA A 96 1.18 0.35 3.48
N ILE A 97 -0.14 0.55 3.37
CA ILE A 97 -0.93 0.14 2.21
C ILE A 97 -1.39 1.39 1.47
N ALA A 98 -1.13 1.42 0.16
CA ALA A 98 -1.52 2.51 -0.72
C ALA A 98 -1.81 1.97 -2.13
N PRO A 99 -2.51 2.75 -2.98
CA PRO A 99 -2.79 2.35 -4.35
C PRO A 99 -1.51 2.17 -5.19
N GLY A 100 -1.51 1.12 -6.02
CA GLY A 100 -0.47 0.89 -7.01
C GLY A 100 -0.64 1.82 -8.22
N LEU A 101 0.07 2.95 -8.22
CA LEU A 101 -0.11 4.00 -9.23
C LEU A 101 0.07 3.53 -10.68
N GLY A 102 0.96 2.57 -10.93
CA GLY A 102 1.14 1.99 -12.27
C GLY A 102 -0.09 1.25 -12.78
N LEU A 103 -0.75 0.46 -11.91
CA LEU A 103 -1.99 -0.24 -12.26
C LEU A 103 -3.16 0.74 -12.42
N ASN A 104 -3.23 1.76 -11.56
CA ASN A 104 -4.26 2.81 -11.69
C ASN A 104 -4.12 3.60 -13.00
N ALA A 105 -2.88 3.83 -13.48
CA ALA A 105 -2.65 4.43 -14.78
C ALA A 105 -3.16 3.54 -15.93
N VAL A 106 -2.96 2.22 -15.86
CA VAL A 106 -3.53 1.28 -16.84
C VAL A 106 -5.06 1.32 -16.82
N VAL A 107 -5.67 1.34 -15.64
CA VAL A 107 -7.13 1.44 -15.50
C VAL A 107 -7.66 2.75 -16.11
N ALA A 108 -7.04 3.88 -15.80
CA ALA A 108 -7.49 5.17 -16.31
C ALA A 108 -7.22 5.32 -17.81
N PHE A 109 -5.98 5.13 -18.26
CA PHE A 109 -5.59 5.47 -19.62
C PHE A 109 -5.84 4.35 -20.64
N SER A 110 -5.66 3.08 -20.26
CA SER A 110 -5.88 1.97 -21.20
C SER A 110 -7.34 1.56 -21.23
N LEU A 111 -7.95 1.29 -20.07
CA LEU A 111 -9.32 0.75 -20.02
C LEU A 111 -10.38 1.83 -20.21
N VAL A 112 -10.31 2.92 -19.44
CA VAL A 112 -11.35 3.97 -19.50
C VAL A 112 -11.16 4.85 -20.72
N ALA A 113 -9.97 5.44 -20.90
CA ALA A 113 -9.73 6.35 -22.03
C ALA A 113 -9.49 5.63 -23.36
N GLY A 114 -8.74 4.53 -23.36
CA GLY A 114 -8.40 3.79 -24.57
C GLY A 114 -9.54 2.91 -25.08
N GLU A 115 -10.12 2.08 -24.22
CA GLU A 115 -11.19 1.14 -24.57
C GLU A 115 -12.60 1.70 -24.35
N GLY A 116 -12.73 2.89 -23.76
CA GLY A 116 -14.02 3.55 -23.54
C GLY A 116 -14.87 2.91 -22.43
N LEU A 117 -14.27 2.12 -21.53
CA LEU A 117 -14.99 1.49 -20.44
C LEU A 117 -15.45 2.54 -19.41
N SER A 118 -16.65 2.32 -18.87
CA SER A 118 -17.11 3.12 -17.72
C SER A 118 -16.28 2.80 -16.46
N PHE A 119 -16.08 3.79 -15.58
CA PHE A 119 -15.40 3.57 -14.29
C PHE A 119 -15.96 2.39 -13.48
N PRO A 120 -17.29 2.21 -13.34
CA PRO A 120 -17.84 1.04 -12.66
C PRO A 120 -17.45 -0.29 -13.30
N ALA A 121 -17.43 -0.36 -14.65
CA ALA A 121 -17.02 -1.57 -15.37
C ALA A 121 -15.52 -1.86 -15.16
N ALA A 122 -14.67 -0.83 -15.25
CA ALA A 122 -13.24 -0.95 -15.01
C ALA A 122 -12.94 -1.37 -13.56
N MET A 123 -13.62 -0.80 -12.57
CA MET A 123 -13.50 -1.20 -11.16
C MET A 123 -14.02 -2.62 -10.92
N GLY A 124 -15.07 -3.04 -11.63
CA GLY A 124 -15.54 -4.43 -11.62
C GLY A 124 -14.46 -5.41 -12.10
N LEU A 125 -13.74 -5.07 -13.17
CA LEU A 125 -12.62 -5.86 -13.66
C LEU A 125 -11.49 -5.94 -12.61
N VAL A 126 -11.15 -4.84 -11.94
CA VAL A 126 -10.15 -4.82 -10.86
C VAL A 126 -10.53 -5.77 -9.72
N VAL A 127 -11.80 -5.84 -9.33
CA VAL A 127 -12.27 -6.78 -8.30
C VAL A 127 -12.13 -8.23 -8.77
N VAL A 128 -12.51 -8.53 -10.01
CA VAL A 128 -12.38 -9.88 -10.58
C VAL A 128 -10.91 -10.30 -10.66
N GLU A 129 -10.03 -9.39 -11.08
CA GLU A 129 -8.59 -9.61 -11.11
C GLU A 129 -8.03 -9.87 -9.70
N GLY A 130 -8.42 -9.07 -8.71
CA GLY A 130 -8.03 -9.27 -7.32
C GLY A 130 -8.47 -10.63 -6.76
N ILE A 131 -9.66 -11.12 -7.12
CA ILE A 131 -10.14 -12.46 -6.77
C ILE A 131 -9.26 -13.52 -7.45
N ALA A 132 -8.99 -13.37 -8.75
CA ALA A 132 -8.15 -14.31 -9.50
C ALA A 132 -6.73 -14.39 -8.93
N VAL A 133 -6.11 -13.25 -8.61
CA VAL A 133 -4.79 -13.19 -7.97
C VAL A 133 -4.83 -13.81 -6.58
N THR A 134 -5.88 -13.55 -5.79
CA THR A 134 -6.03 -14.16 -4.46
C THR A 134 -6.08 -15.68 -4.57
N ILE A 135 -6.86 -16.23 -5.51
CA ILE A 135 -6.90 -17.69 -5.77
C ILE A 135 -5.51 -18.20 -6.12
N LEU A 136 -4.80 -17.53 -7.02
CA LEU A 136 -3.46 -17.92 -7.46
C LEU A 136 -2.43 -17.95 -6.30
N VAL A 137 -2.52 -16.98 -5.40
CA VAL A 137 -1.69 -16.92 -4.19
C VAL A 137 -2.05 -18.05 -3.24
N LEU A 138 -3.34 -18.33 -3.03
CA LEU A 138 -3.80 -19.41 -2.15
C LEU A 138 -3.46 -20.80 -2.69
N THR A 139 -3.39 -20.99 -4.01
CA THR A 139 -3.00 -22.28 -4.63
C THR A 139 -1.49 -22.51 -4.67
N GLY A 140 -0.67 -21.57 -4.15
CA GLY A 140 0.79 -21.68 -4.15
C GLY A 140 1.41 -21.58 -5.55
N THR A 141 0.64 -21.15 -6.54
CA THR A 141 1.12 -21.05 -7.93
C THR A 141 2.19 -19.97 -8.08
N ARG A 142 2.16 -18.93 -7.23
CA ARG A 142 3.21 -17.91 -7.13
C ARG A 142 4.60 -18.53 -6.91
N GLU A 143 4.72 -19.49 -6.01
CA GLU A 143 6.01 -20.17 -5.76
C GLU A 143 6.44 -20.98 -6.98
N LYS A 144 5.52 -21.72 -7.60
CA LYS A 144 5.80 -22.50 -8.83
C LYS A 144 6.27 -21.62 -10.00
N ILE A 145 5.67 -20.44 -10.18
CA ILE A 145 6.10 -19.50 -11.21
C ILE A 145 7.48 -18.93 -10.89
N MET A 146 7.71 -18.54 -9.63
CA MET A 146 9.03 -18.09 -9.20
C MET A 146 10.06 -19.17 -9.44
N ASP A 147 9.81 -20.43 -9.07
CA ASP A 147 10.74 -21.55 -9.26
C ASP A 147 11.02 -21.86 -10.74
N ALA A 148 10.06 -21.59 -11.63
CA ALA A 148 10.24 -21.72 -13.06
C ALA A 148 11.16 -20.65 -13.68
N ILE A 149 11.37 -19.51 -13.01
CA ILE A 149 12.30 -18.47 -13.50
C ILE A 149 13.75 -18.92 -13.18
N PRO A 150 14.62 -19.08 -14.19
CA PRO A 150 16.03 -19.44 -13.99
C PRO A 150 16.72 -18.46 -13.05
N LEU A 151 17.57 -18.96 -12.16
CA LEU A 151 18.28 -18.15 -11.19
C LEU A 151 19.11 -17.01 -11.83
N ASP A 152 19.55 -17.21 -13.07
CA ASP A 152 20.32 -16.21 -13.83
C ASP A 152 19.50 -14.96 -14.15
N LEU A 153 18.18 -15.10 -14.33
CA LEU A 153 17.25 -13.97 -14.52
C LEU A 153 16.76 -13.37 -13.19
N LYS A 154 16.84 -14.11 -12.08
CA LYS A 154 16.43 -13.61 -10.74
C LYS A 154 17.49 -12.70 -10.10
N LYS A 155 18.75 -12.80 -10.53
CA LYS A 155 19.89 -12.10 -9.94
C LYS A 155 20.35 -10.88 -10.72
N ALA A 156 19.83 -10.67 -11.92
CA ALA A 156 20.05 -9.48 -12.75
C ALA A 156 19.08 -8.36 -12.34
#